data_AF-A0A7X8K1D7-F1
#
_entry.id   AF-A0A7X8K1D7-F1
#
_cell.length_a   1.000
_cell.length_b   1.000
_cell.length_c   1.000
_cell.angle_alpha   90.00
_cell.angle_beta   90.00
_cell.angle_gamma   90.00
#
_symmetry.space_group_name_H-M   'P 1'
#
loop_
_entity.id
_entity.type
_entity.pdbx_description
1 polymer ?
#
loop_
_entity_poly.entity_id
_entity_poly.type
_entity_poly.pdbx_seq_one_letter_code
_entity_poly.pdbx_strand_id
1 'polypeptide(L)' 'MWDRYKEYLCHHEELGLTLDISRVPFTEDYLTAMEEKMAAVYRQMEELEGGAIANP' A
#
# COMPACT_ATOMS: atom_id res chain seq x y z
N MET A 1 10.84 -10.54 -15.69
CA MET A 1 9.37 -10.35 -15.61
C MET A 1 8.74 -11.30 -14.60
N TRP A 2 9.07 -12.59 -14.61
CA TRP A 2 8.55 -13.56 -13.64
C TRP A 2 8.99 -13.29 -12.18
N ASP A 3 10.24 -12.87 -11.94
CA ASP A 3 10.71 -12.64 -10.57
C ASP A 3 10.00 -11.46 -9.89
N ARG A 4 9.86 -10.33 -10.59
CA ARG A 4 9.02 -9.20 -10.11
C ARG A 4 7.58 -9.62 -9.84
N TYR A 5 7.01 -10.51 -10.65
CA TYR A 5 5.65 -11.00 -10.40
C TYR A 5 5.55 -11.77 -9.08
N LYS A 6 6.47 -12.71 -8.83
CA LYS A 6 6.50 -13.45 -7.56
C LYS A 6 6.72 -12.55 -6.35
N GLU A 7 7.53 -11.51 -6.51
CA GLU A 7 7.85 -10.56 -5.43
C GLU A 7 6.68 -9.64 -5.09
N TYR A 8 5.95 -9.16 -6.12
CA TYR A 8 4.97 -8.09 -5.98
C TYR A 8 3.51 -8.53 -6.17
N LEU A 9 3.24 -9.83 -6.23
CA LEU A 9 1.89 -10.37 -6.16
C LEU A 9 1.46 -10.47 -4.70
N CYS A 10 0.46 -9.66 -4.32
CA CYS A 10 -0.18 -9.72 -3.02
C CYS A 10 -1.52 -10.44 -3.14
N HIS A 11 -1.72 -11.50 -2.35
CA HIS A 11 -2.97 -12.22 -2.24
C HIS A 11 -3.53 -12.07 -0.82
N HIS A 12 -4.74 -11.54 -0.71
CA HIS A 12 -5.44 -11.36 0.56
C HIS A 12 -6.71 -12.21 0.56
N GLU A 13 -6.62 -13.42 1.12
CA GLU A 13 -7.67 -14.43 1.06
C GLU A 13 -8.98 -14.00 1.72
N GLU A 14 -8.91 -13.41 2.91
CA GLU A 14 -10.11 -12.98 3.66
C GLU A 14 -10.93 -11.92 2.92
N LEU A 15 -10.26 -11.06 2.14
CA LEU A 15 -10.90 -10.04 1.32
C LEU A 15 -11.26 -10.57 -0.08
N GLY A 16 -10.85 -11.80 -0.42
CA GLY A 16 -10.96 -12.35 -1.77
C GLY A 16 -10.24 -11.51 -2.83
N LEU A 17 -9.20 -10.75 -2.43
CA LEU A 17 -8.54 -9.76 -3.28
C LEU A 17 -7.14 -10.22 -3.67
N THR A 18 -6.81 -10.03 -4.95
CA THR A 18 -5.44 -10.18 -5.46
C THR A 18 -5.00 -8.89 -6.13
N LEU A 19 -3.82 -8.40 -5.76
CA LEU A 19 -3.20 -7.19 -6.30
C LEU A 19 -1.82 -7.52 -6.87
N ASP A 20 -1.63 -7.27 -8.16
CA ASP A 20 -0.35 -7.44 -8.86
C ASP A 20 0.19 -6.05 -9.24
N ILE A 21 1.24 -5.60 -8.55
CA ILE A 21 1.94 -4.34 -8.88
C ILE A 21 3.23 -4.57 -9.67
N SER A 22 3.51 -5.80 -10.11
CA SER A 22 4.75 -6.16 -10.79
C SER A 22 5.01 -5.40 -12.09
N ARG A 23 3.94 -4.87 -12.72
CA ARG A 23 4.01 -4.06 -13.95
C ARG A 23 4.14 -2.55 -13.72
N VAL A 24 4.01 -2.07 -12.48
CA VAL A 24 4.15 -0.65 -12.17
C VAL A 24 5.64 -0.27 -12.20
N PRO A 25 6.06 0.73 -13.00
CA PRO A 25 7.47 1.10 -13.11
C PRO A 25 7.91 1.92 -11.90
N PHE A 26 8.35 1.25 -10.84
CA PHE A 26 8.98 1.86 -9.66
C PHE A 26 10.39 1.30 -9.44
N THR A 27 11.25 2.12 -8.83
CA THR A 27 12.64 1.76 -8.48
C THR A 27 12.68 0.84 -7.26
N GLU A 28 13.77 0.09 -7.10
CA GLU A 28 13.92 -0.89 -6.00
C GLU A 28 13.81 -0.24 -4.61
N ASP A 29 14.18 1.03 -4.47
CA ASP A 29 14.11 1.81 -3.23
C ASP A 29 12.76 2.50 -2.99
N TYR A 30 11.83 2.46 -3.96
CA TYR A 30 10.59 3.24 -3.91
C TYR A 30 9.71 2.88 -2.70
N LEU A 31 9.52 1.58 -2.44
CA LEU A 31 8.65 1.14 -1.34
C LEU A 31 9.24 1.53 0.02
N THR A 32 10.55 1.37 0.20
CA THR A 32 11.28 1.82 1.40
C THR A 32 11.15 3.33 1.59
N ALA A 33 11.32 4.11 0.51
CA ALA A 33 11.15 5.56 0.56
C ALA A 33 9.70 6.00 0.86
N MET A 34 8.71 5.12 0.69
CA MET A 34 7.30 5.39 0.97
C MET A 34 6.88 5.02 2.40
N GLU A 35 7.71 4.28 3.15
CA GLU A 35 7.35 3.74 4.47
C GLU A 35 6.90 4.83 5.46
N GLU A 36 7.66 5.91 5.58
CA GLU A 36 7.32 7.04 6.47
C GLU A 36 6.00 7.70 6.09
N LYS A 37 5.74 7.85 4.78
CA LYS A 37 4.49 8.43 4.28
C LYS A 37 3.31 7.50 4.55
N MET A 38 3.49 6.19 4.39
CA MET A 38 2.45 5.21 4.70
C MET A 38 2.12 5.19 6.20
N ALA A 39 3.13 5.31 7.07
CA ALA A 39 2.90 5.43 8.51
C ALA A 39 2.05 6.67 8.86
N ALA A 40 2.30 7.80 8.21
CA ALA A 40 1.48 8.99 8.37
C ALA A 40 0.04 8.79 7.86
N VAL A 41 -0.14 8.07 6.74
CA VAL A 41 -1.46 7.73 6.21
C VAL A 41 -2.24 6.85 7.18
N TYR A 42 -1.62 5.81 7.78
CA TYR A 42 -2.31 4.96 8.75
C TYR A 42 -2.80 5.75 9.97
N ARG A 43 -1.98 6.69 10.49
CA ARG A 43 -2.44 7.58 11.58
C ARG A 43 -3.63 8.45 11.16
N GLN A 44 -3.59 9.00 9.96
CA GLN A 44 -4.74 9.78 9.44
C GLN A 44 -5.98 8.89 9.30
N MET A 45 -5.84 7.65 8.85
CA MET A 45 -6.97 6.71 8.77
C MET A 45 -7.56 6.43 10.16
N GLU A 46 -6.74 6.22 11.20
CA GLU A 46 -7.20 6.07 12.58
C GLU A 46 -7.95 7.31 13.09
N GLU A 47 -7.43 8.52 12.80
CA GLU A 47 -8.10 9.77 13.16
C GLU A 47 -9.46 9.91 12.47
N LEU A 48 -9.54 9.55 11.18
CA LEU A 48 -10.78 9.58 10.41
C LEU A 48 -11.81 8.56 10.90
N GLU A 49 -11.38 7.34 11.18
CA GLU A 49 -12.23 6.30 11.79
C GLU A 49 -12.71 6.71 13.20
N GLY A 50 -11.91 7.51 13.91
CA GLY A 50 -12.26 8.16 15.18
C GLY A 50 -13.21 9.36 15.06
N GLY A 51 -13.62 9.74 13.84
CA GLY A 51 -14.57 10.82 13.58
C GLY A 51 -13.94 12.19 13.31
N ALA A 52 -12.64 12.26 13.03
CA ALA A 52 -12.02 13.50 12.55
C ALA A 52 -12.65 13.95 11.21
N ILE A 53 -12.78 15.26 11.03
CA ILE A 53 -13.30 15.84 9.78
C ILE A 53 -12.16 15.87 8.75
N ALA A 54 -12.21 14.96 7.77
CA ALA A 54 -11.23 14.86 6.69
C ALA A 54 -11.22 16.10 5.77
N ASN A 55 -12.39 16.71 5.58
CA ASN A 55 -12.63 17.78 4.63
C ASN A 55 -13.44 18.89 5.32
N PRO A 56 -12.77 19.92 5.86
CA PRO A 56 -13.44 21.06 6.48
C PRO A 56 -14.28 21.88 5.48
#